data_AF-A0A6C1SXR0-F1
#
_entry.id   AF-A0A6C1SXR0-F1
#
_cell.length_a   1.000
_cell.length_b   1.000
_cell.length_c   1.000
_cell.angle_alpha   90.00
_cell.angle_beta   90.00
_cell.angle_gamma   90.00
#
_symmetry.space_group_name_H-M   'P 1'
#
loop_
_entity.id
_entity.type
_entity.pdbx_description
1 polymer ?
#
loop_
_entity_poly.entity_id
_entity_poly.type
_entity_poly.pdbx_seq_one_letter_code
_entity_poly.pdbx_strand_id
1 'polypeptide(L)'
;MAKARRALFGAAALMIAAAVSAGGEAASVRVIDGDTLEVGGETIRLWGIDAPEGGQTCRRAGTSYDCGAEALAALSRLVSGRSVRCEARYRVRIPGNLND
;
A
#
# COMPACT_ATOMS: atom_id res chain seq x y z
N MET A 1 -25.73 -61.83 -38.76
CA MET A 1 -25.13 -60.65 -39.43
C MET A 1 -24.90 -59.58 -38.37
N ALA A 2 -23.63 -59.36 -38.00
CA ALA A 2 -23.20 -58.50 -36.90
C ALA A 2 -23.26 -57.00 -37.27
N LYS A 3 -23.51 -56.13 -36.27
CA LYS A 3 -23.02 -54.75 -36.24
C LYS A 3 -22.93 -54.27 -34.79
N ALA A 4 -21.78 -54.54 -34.17
CA ALA A 4 -21.37 -53.89 -32.93
C ALA A 4 -21.09 -52.41 -33.21
N ARG A 5 -21.72 -51.51 -32.46
CA ARG A 5 -21.35 -50.09 -32.44
C ARG A 5 -20.77 -49.78 -31.07
N ARG A 6 -19.44 -49.81 -30.99
CA ARG A 6 -18.67 -49.25 -29.88
C ARG A 6 -18.75 -47.72 -30.00
N ALA A 7 -19.40 -47.07 -29.05
CA ALA A 7 -19.21 -45.63 -28.85
C ALA A 7 -18.23 -45.43 -27.69
N LEU A 8 -17.24 -44.61 -27.99
CA LEU A 8 -15.98 -44.41 -27.30
C LEU A 8 -16.17 -43.75 -25.92
N PHE A 9 -15.26 -44.09 -24.99
CA PHE A 9 -15.14 -43.54 -23.64
C PHE A 9 -15.20 -42.02 -23.61
N GLY A 10 -16.27 -41.45 -23.05
CA GLY A 10 -16.33 -40.05 -22.65
C GLY A 10 -15.80 -39.89 -21.23
N ALA A 11 -14.48 -39.99 -21.03
CA ALA A 11 -13.87 -39.57 -19.78
C ALA A 11 -13.83 -38.04 -19.75
N ALA A 12 -14.90 -37.41 -19.25
CA ALA A 12 -14.91 -35.99 -18.96
C ALA A 12 -13.97 -35.74 -17.77
N ALA A 13 -12.72 -35.35 -18.07
CA ALA A 13 -11.76 -34.94 -17.06
C ALA A 13 -12.25 -33.66 -16.38
N LEU A 14 -12.69 -33.78 -15.12
CA LEU A 14 -13.08 -32.66 -14.27
C LEU A 14 -11.82 -31.88 -13.87
N MET A 15 -11.52 -30.81 -14.59
CA MET A 15 -10.43 -29.90 -14.27
C MET A 15 -10.80 -29.07 -13.03
N ILE A 16 -10.29 -29.45 -11.86
CA ILE A 16 -10.37 -28.62 -10.66
C ILE A 16 -9.38 -27.46 -10.84
N ALA A 17 -9.88 -26.27 -11.17
CA ALA A 17 -9.08 -25.06 -11.18
C ALA A 17 -8.80 -24.63 -9.73
N ALA A 18 -7.58 -24.86 -9.25
CA ALA A 18 -7.11 -24.29 -8.00
C ALA A 18 -6.95 -22.78 -8.17
N ALA A 19 -7.79 -21.99 -7.50
CA ALA A 19 -7.60 -20.55 -7.43
C ALA A 19 -6.39 -20.25 -6.54
N VAL A 20 -5.23 -20.01 -7.16
CA VAL A 20 -4.08 -19.43 -6.46
C VAL A 20 -4.46 -18.00 -6.10
N SER A 21 -4.73 -17.76 -4.82
CA SER A 21 -4.79 -16.39 -4.30
C SER A 21 -3.39 -15.79 -4.41
N ALA A 22 -3.20 -14.85 -5.33
CA ALA A 22 -2.04 -14.00 -5.32
C ALA A 22 -2.10 -13.16 -4.03
N GLY A 23 -1.43 -13.63 -2.98
CA GLY A 23 -1.09 -12.79 -1.85
C GLY A 23 -0.23 -11.67 -2.40
N GLY A 24 -0.81 -10.47 -2.51
CA GLY A 24 -0.09 -9.30 -2.98
C GLY A 24 1.20 -9.18 -2.18
N GLU A 25 2.32 -9.08 -2.90
CA GLU A 25 3.62 -8.77 -2.33
C GLU A 25 3.44 -7.64 -1.31
N ALA A 26 4.00 -7.80 -0.11
CA ALA A 26 3.87 -6.78 0.91
C ALA A 26 4.39 -5.47 0.33
N ALA A 27 3.47 -4.55 0.01
CA ALA A 27 3.83 -3.30 -0.64
C ALA A 27 4.90 -2.62 0.22
N SER A 28 6.03 -2.27 -0.38
CA SER A 28 7.11 -1.60 0.34
C SER A 28 6.57 -0.31 0.94
N VAL A 29 6.68 -0.17 2.26
CA VAL A 29 6.25 1.02 2.99
C VAL A 29 7.48 1.88 3.25
N ARG A 30 7.47 3.11 2.74
CA ARG A 30 8.47 4.14 3.08
C ARG A 30 7.77 5.29 3.79
N VAL A 31 8.33 5.75 4.91
CA VAL A 31 7.84 6.95 5.60
C VAL A 31 8.51 8.18 5.00
N ILE A 32 7.72 9.20 4.65
CA ILE A 32 8.22 10.48 4.12
C ILE A 32 8.33 11.52 5.25
N ASP A 33 7.29 11.66 6.06
CA ASP A 33 7.21 12.57 7.23
C ASP A 33 6.21 12.02 8.27
N GLY A 34 5.64 12.88 9.13
CA GLY A 34 4.74 12.48 10.21
C GLY A 34 3.31 12.13 9.78
N ASP A 35 2.88 12.43 8.56
CA ASP A 35 1.53 12.12 8.04
C ASP A 35 1.55 11.51 6.63
N THR A 36 2.72 11.38 6.00
CA THR A 36 2.87 10.95 4.62
C THR A 36 3.73 9.69 4.49
N LEU A 37 3.20 8.70 3.75
CA LEU A 37 3.82 7.42 3.44
C LEU A 37 3.88 7.22 1.93
N GLU A 38 4.84 6.45 1.45
CA GLU A 38 4.75 5.79 0.15
C GLU A 38 4.47 4.30 0.35
N VAL A 39 3.45 3.79 -0.33
CA VAL A 39 3.07 2.38 -0.29
C VAL A 39 2.90 1.88 -1.72
N GLY A 40 3.75 0.95 -2.14
CA GLY A 40 3.68 0.39 -3.50
C GLY A 40 3.85 1.42 -4.62
N GLY A 41 4.62 2.48 -4.38
CA GLY A 41 4.85 3.58 -5.32
C GLY A 41 3.78 4.68 -5.33
N GLU A 42 2.72 4.57 -4.52
CA GLU A 42 1.76 5.65 -4.33
C GLU A 42 2.08 6.45 -3.05
N THR A 43 2.12 7.78 -3.17
CA THR A 43 2.17 8.67 -2.00
C THR A 43 0.79 8.79 -1.37
N ILE A 44 0.72 8.47 -0.08
CA ILE A 44 -0.50 8.43 0.72
C ILE A 44 -0.33 9.39 1.89
N ARG A 45 -1.24 10.36 2.00
CA ARG A 45 -1.39 11.20 3.19
C ARG A 45 -2.42 10.61 4.14
N LEU A 46 -2.11 10.55 5.43
CA LEU A 46 -3.02 10.10 6.47
C LEU A 46 -4.16 11.10 6.63
N TRP A 47 -5.38 10.63 6.39
CA TRP A 47 -6.56 11.49 6.45
C TRP A 47 -6.82 12.01 7.87
N GLY A 48 -7.02 13.32 7.99
CA GLY A 48 -7.36 13.97 9.26
C GLY A 48 -6.17 14.18 10.20
N ILE A 49 -4.95 13.92 9.75
CA ILE A 49 -3.70 14.19 10.47
C ILE A 49 -2.95 15.26 9.69
N ASP A 50 -2.43 16.24 10.41
CA ASP A 50 -1.47 17.23 9.90
C ASP A 50 -0.26 17.17 10.84
N ALA A 51 0.88 16.74 10.32
CA ALA A 51 2.09 16.54 11.10
C ALA A 51 3.19 17.48 10.62
N PRO A 52 4.20 17.77 11.46
CA PRO A 52 5.35 18.53 11.03
C PRO A 52 6.03 17.89 9.82
N GLU A 53 6.33 18.70 8.81
CA GLU A 53 7.02 18.30 7.60
C GLU A 53 8.47 17.90 7.91
N GLY A 54 9.08 17.08 7.05
CA GLY A 54 10.47 16.66 7.20
C GLY A 54 11.44 17.85 7.34
N GLY A 55 12.25 17.86 8.41
CA GLY A 55 13.21 18.94 8.71
C GLY A 55 12.58 20.19 9.32
N GLN A 56 11.28 20.21 9.59
CA GLN A 56 10.64 21.30 10.30
C GLN A 56 11.14 21.40 11.75
N THR A 57 11.44 22.62 12.17
CA THR A 57 11.84 22.93 13.55
C THR A 57 10.69 23.60 14.29
N CYS A 58 10.44 23.15 15.53
CA CYS A 58 9.42 23.69 16.43
C CYS A 58 10.04 24.22 17.72
N ARG A 59 9.26 24.88 18.59
CA ARG A 59 9.66 25.24 19.95
C ARG A 59 8.85 24.49 21.00
N ARG A 60 9.53 23.96 22.02
CA ARG A 60 8.92 23.34 23.20
C ARG A 60 9.63 23.85 24.44
N ALA A 61 8.87 24.40 25.39
CA ALA A 61 9.40 25.02 26.61
C ALA A 61 10.53 26.03 26.35
N GLY A 62 10.41 26.82 25.28
CA GLY A 62 11.40 27.83 24.89
C GLY A 62 12.56 27.32 24.04
N THR A 63 12.80 26.01 24.00
CA THR A 63 13.89 25.37 23.25
C THR A 63 13.45 24.96 21.84
N SER A 64 14.33 25.20 20.86
CA SER A 64 14.13 24.76 19.48
C SER A 64 14.47 23.28 19.32
N TYR A 65 13.66 22.52 18.59
CA TYR A 65 13.89 21.09 18.35
C TYR A 65 13.33 20.67 16.98
N ASP A 66 13.89 19.60 16.42
CA ASP A 66 13.49 19.04 15.12
C ASP A 66 12.23 18.17 15.27
N CYS A 67 11.07 18.84 15.27
CA CYS A 67 9.78 18.18 15.38
C CYS A 67 9.44 17.36 14.14
N GLY A 68 9.97 17.72 12.96
CA GLY A 68 9.83 16.93 11.73
C GLY A 68 10.48 15.55 11.87
N ALA A 69 11.72 15.52 12.37
CA ALA A 69 12.42 14.26 12.63
C ALA A 69 11.71 13.41 13.71
N GLU A 70 11.20 14.02 14.77
CA GLU A 70 10.43 13.29 15.79
C GLU A 70 9.13 12.68 15.23
N ALA A 71 8.41 13.43 14.38
CA ALA A 71 7.18 12.97 13.76
C ALA A 71 7.43 11.83 12.76
N LEU A 72 8.43 11.97 11.90
CA LEU A 72 8.89 10.90 10.99
C LEU A 72 9.28 9.65 11.76
N ALA A 73 10.04 9.78 12.85
CA ALA A 73 10.47 8.66 13.67
C ALA A 73 9.27 7.98 14.36
N ALA A 74 8.26 8.74 14.78
CA ALA A 74 7.04 8.20 15.35
C ALA A 74 6.27 7.34 14.34
N LEU A 75 6.02 7.85 13.14
CA LEU A 75 5.32 7.09 12.11
C LEU A 75 6.15 5.87 11.65
N SER A 76 7.47 6.01 11.53
CA SER A 76 8.39 4.91 11.22
C SER A 76 8.30 3.76 12.23
N ARG A 77 8.29 4.08 13.53
CA ARG A 77 8.10 3.06 14.59
C ARG A 77 6.73 2.41 14.52
N LEU A 78 5.69 3.14 14.14
CA LEU A 78 4.34 2.60 14.04
C LEU A 78 4.20 1.59 12.91
N VAL A 79 4.92 1.74 11.79
CA VAL A 79 4.78 0.85 10.62
C VAL A 79 5.89 -0.21 10.51
N SER A 80 6.99 -0.06 11.23
CA SER A 80 8.14 -0.97 11.13
C SER A 80 7.77 -2.42 11.44
N GLY A 81 8.08 -3.32 10.51
CA GLY A 81 7.83 -4.77 10.63
C GLY A 81 6.36 -5.18 10.61
N ARG A 82 5.44 -4.29 10.22
CA ARG A 82 4.00 -4.52 10.23
C ARG A 82 3.41 -4.43 8.83
N SER A 83 2.37 -5.22 8.56
CA SER A 83 1.58 -5.07 7.34
C SER A 83 0.74 -3.80 7.39
N VAL A 84 0.84 -2.95 6.37
CA VAL A 84 0.03 -1.73 6.23
C VAL A 84 -1.10 -1.97 5.24
N ARG A 85 -2.31 -1.56 5.60
CA ARG A 85 -3.49 -1.54 4.73
C ARG A 85 -4.05 -0.12 4.69
N CYS A 86 -4.23 0.42 3.50
CA CYS A 86 -4.77 1.76 3.29
C CYS A 86 -6.25 1.67 2.90
N GLU A 87 -7.09 2.51 3.52
CA GLU A 87 -8.47 2.73 3.14
C GLU A 87 -8.58 4.13 2.51
N ALA A 88 -8.93 4.19 1.22
CA ALA A 88 -8.96 5.45 0.50
C ALA A 88 -10.13 6.33 0.97
N ARG A 89 -9.84 7.60 1.31
CA ARG A 89 -10.86 8.63 1.61
C ARG A 89 -11.15 9.52 0.41
N TYR A 90 -10.10 10.09 -0.18
CA TYR A 90 -10.17 10.82 -1.44
C TYR A 90 -8.85 10.68 -2.19
N ARG A 91 -8.86 10.96 -3.49
CA ARG A 91 -7.65 11.01 -4.33
C ARG A 91 -7.54 12.40 -4.93
N VAL A 92 -6.44 13.08 -4.66
CA VAL A 92 -6.12 14.35 -5.30
C VAL A 92 -5.46 14.06 -6.64
N ARG A 93 -5.92 14.71 -7.70
CA ARG A 93 -5.20 14.74 -8.98
C ARG A 93 -4.46 16.07 -9.05
N ILE A 94 -3.13 16.01 -9.04
CA ILE A 94 -2.29 17.18 -9.30
C ILE A 94 -2.07 17.23 -10.84
N PRO A 95 -2.61 18.24 -11.56
CA PRO A 95 -2.26 18.46 -12.96
C PRO A 95 -0.76 18.78 -13.08
N GLY A 96 -0.14 18.40 -14.19
CA GLY A 96 1.31 18.51 -14.37
C GLY A 96 1.84 19.95 -14.40
N ASN A 97 3.03 20.09 -13.79
CA ASN A 97 4.03 21.16 -13.81
C ASN A 97 3.71 22.55 -13.20
N LEU A 98 4.54 22.95 -12.22
CA LEU A 98 4.64 24.31 -11.65
C LEU A 98 5.59 25.22 -12.46
N ASN A 99 6.05 24.80 -13.65
CA ASN A 99 6.90 25.60 -14.54
C ASN A 99 6.18 26.05 -15.83
N ASP A 100 4.86 26.25 -15.76
CA ASP A 100 4.07 26.91 -16.79
C ASP A 100 3.56 28.27 -16.28
#